data_AF-A0A452XXJ3-F1
#
_entry.id   AF-A0A452XXJ3-F1
#
_cell.length_a   1.000
_cell.length_b   1.000
_cell.length_c   1.000
_cell.angle_alpha   90.00
_cell.angle_beta   90.00
_cell.angle_gamma   90.00
#
_symmetry.space_group_name_H-M   'P 1'
#
loop_
_entity.id
_entity.type
_entity.pdbx_description
1 polymer ?
#
loop_
_entity_poly.entity_id
_entity_poly.type
_entity_poly.pdbx_seq_one_letter_code
_entity_poly.pdbx_strand_id
1 'polypeptide(L)'
;TCGGFVVGLISVHTIADGLGAGQFINAVGDYARGLPKPRVSPVWARDLIPDPPRMPAPPPKLELLDLREFTVDLTPDHIAKAKSDFFMSMGQRCSAFDVGAAEGFYGNCFYPVTVTCSSAEVATGEVVDVVRAVRDAKARLAGDVARWAVGGFAQDPYELRFTYDSLFVSDWTRLGFLEADYGWGAPTHVVPFSYHPFMAVAVIGAPPAPKIGARVMTMCVEEAHLPEFRDQMNPSPPASN
;
A
#
# COMPACT_ATOMS: atom_id res chain seq x y z
N THR A 1 17.46 -26.89 17.04
CA THR A 1 17.47 -26.56 15.59
C THR A 1 16.63 -25.30 15.39
N CYS A 2 17.07 -24.37 14.56
CA CYS A 2 16.41 -23.08 14.31
C CYS A 2 15.31 -23.26 13.23
N GLY A 3 14.23 -23.96 13.56
CA GLY A 3 13.26 -24.54 12.61
C GLY A 3 12.27 -23.59 11.93
N GLY A 4 12.75 -22.52 11.29
CA GLY A 4 11.94 -21.62 10.46
C GLY A 4 12.06 -21.92 8.96
N PHE A 5 11.09 -21.43 8.17
CA PHE A 5 11.15 -21.41 6.70
C PHE A 5 10.63 -20.08 6.17
N VAL A 6 10.92 -19.79 4.90
CA VAL A 6 10.43 -18.60 4.20
C VAL A 6 9.65 -19.07 2.98
N VAL A 7 8.49 -18.46 2.75
CA VAL A 7 7.70 -18.64 1.52
C VAL A 7 7.83 -17.37 0.71
N GLY A 8 8.35 -17.49 -0.51
CA GLY A 8 8.45 -16.40 -1.47
C GLY A 8 7.32 -16.46 -2.49
N LEU A 9 6.71 -15.30 -2.80
CA LEU A 9 5.77 -15.13 -3.91
C LEU A 9 6.34 -14.10 -4.88
N ILE A 10 6.53 -14.52 -6.13
CA ILE A 10 6.73 -13.62 -7.27
C ILE A 10 5.49 -13.72 -8.13
N SER A 11 4.83 -12.59 -8.36
CA SER A 11 3.58 -12.52 -9.12
C SER A 11 3.68 -11.47 -10.22
N VAL A 12 3.00 -11.73 -11.34
CA VAL A 12 2.83 -10.74 -12.39
C VAL A 12 1.67 -9.82 -12.01
N HIS A 13 1.97 -8.55 -11.70
CA HIS A 13 0.98 -7.61 -11.18
C HIS A 13 -0.15 -7.30 -12.17
N THR A 14 -0.02 -7.61 -13.47
CA THR A 14 -1.14 -7.49 -14.43
C THR A 14 -2.21 -8.57 -14.25
N ILE A 15 -1.86 -9.68 -13.58
CA ILE A 15 -2.79 -10.77 -13.30
C ILE A 15 -3.63 -10.45 -12.07
N ALA A 16 -3.02 -10.11 -10.94
CA ALA A 16 -3.72 -9.91 -9.68
C ALA A 16 -3.13 -8.72 -8.91
N ASP A 17 -3.97 -8.03 -8.15
CA ASP A 17 -3.53 -7.05 -7.17
C ASP A 17 -3.11 -7.72 -5.85
N GLY A 18 -2.80 -6.91 -4.84
CA GLY A 18 -2.41 -7.40 -3.52
C GLY A 18 -3.47 -8.28 -2.84
N LEU A 19 -4.76 -8.00 -3.04
CA LEU A 19 -5.84 -8.80 -2.45
C LEU A 19 -5.94 -10.15 -3.15
N GLY A 20 -5.87 -10.17 -4.48
CA GLY A 20 -5.84 -11.41 -5.26
C GLY A 20 -4.62 -12.27 -4.92
N ALA A 21 -3.44 -11.66 -4.76
CA ALA A 21 -2.22 -12.34 -4.33
C ALA A 21 -2.36 -12.94 -2.92
N GLY A 22 -2.93 -12.19 -1.98
CA GLY A 22 -3.19 -12.67 -0.63
C GLY A 22 -4.20 -13.82 -0.60
N GLN A 23 -5.27 -13.72 -1.39
CA GLN A 23 -6.24 -14.80 -1.51
C GLN A 23 -5.62 -16.07 -2.09
N PHE A 24 -4.76 -15.94 -3.11
CA PHE A 24 -4.04 -17.07 -3.69
C PHE A 24 -3.20 -17.81 -2.65
N ILE A 25 -2.37 -17.11 -1.88
CA ILE A 25 -1.51 -17.78 -0.90
C ILE A 25 -2.31 -18.41 0.25
N ASN A 26 -3.43 -17.80 0.64
CA ASN A 26 -4.35 -18.40 1.62
C ASN A 26 -5.00 -19.68 1.08
N ALA A 27 -5.38 -19.71 -0.20
CA ALA A 27 -5.90 -20.90 -0.83
C ALA A 27 -4.85 -22.03 -0.88
N VAL A 28 -3.57 -21.72 -1.15
CA VAL A 28 -2.49 -22.70 -1.05
C VAL A 28 -2.34 -23.22 0.39
N GLY A 29 -2.43 -22.35 1.39
CA GLY A 29 -2.45 -22.74 2.80
C GLY A 29 -3.61 -23.66 3.16
N ASP A 30 -4.81 -23.40 2.65
CA ASP A 30 -5.98 -24.25 2.82
C ASP A 30 -5.74 -25.67 2.28
N TYR A 31 -5.22 -25.78 1.05
CA TYR A 31 -4.87 -27.07 0.47
C TYR A 31 -3.75 -27.79 1.23
N ALA A 32 -2.71 -27.07 1.65
CA ALA A 32 -1.62 -27.64 2.44
C ALA A 32 -2.11 -28.27 3.77
N ARG A 33 -3.17 -27.70 4.35
CA ARG A 33 -3.83 -28.22 5.57
C ARG A 33 -4.85 -29.32 5.28
N GLY A 34 -4.99 -29.77 4.03
CA GLY A 34 -5.85 -30.87 3.63
C GLY A 34 -7.32 -30.49 3.43
N LEU A 35 -7.64 -29.20 3.29
CA LEU A 35 -9.01 -28.80 2.96
C LEU A 35 -9.34 -29.25 1.53
N PRO A 36 -10.57 -29.73 1.26
CA PRO A 36 -10.97 -30.18 -0.07
C PRO A 36 -11.15 -29.03 -1.07
N LYS A 37 -11.28 -27.79 -0.58
CA LYS A 37 -11.39 -26.55 -1.36
C LYS A 37 -10.94 -25.35 -0.52
N PRO A 38 -10.60 -24.21 -1.15
CA PRO A 38 -10.28 -22.98 -0.43
C PRO A 38 -11.48 -22.47 0.36
N ARG A 39 -11.21 -21.81 1.50
CA ARG A 39 -12.24 -21.17 2.34
C ARG A 39 -12.97 -20.06 1.60
N VAL A 40 -12.26 -19.27 0.80
CA VAL A 40 -12.82 -18.26 -0.09
C VAL A 40 -12.73 -18.76 -1.52
N SER A 41 -13.89 -18.98 -2.14
CA SER A 41 -13.93 -19.48 -3.52
C SER A 41 -13.38 -18.42 -4.49
N PRO A 42 -12.53 -18.80 -5.46
CA PRO A 42 -12.02 -17.88 -6.47
C PRO A 42 -13.14 -17.38 -7.38
N VAL A 43 -13.25 -16.07 -7.53
CA VAL A 43 -14.09 -15.39 -8.51
C VAL A 43 -13.17 -14.75 -9.55
N TRP A 44 -13.33 -15.14 -10.81
CA TRP A 44 -12.51 -14.58 -11.91
C TRP A 44 -13.20 -13.44 -12.63
N ALA A 45 -14.48 -13.60 -13.00
CA ALA A 45 -15.45 -12.63 -13.53
C ALA A 45 -14.90 -11.29 -14.14
N ARG A 46 -13.81 -11.35 -14.91
CA ARG A 46 -13.11 -10.16 -15.42
C ARG A 46 -13.93 -9.43 -16.47
N ASP A 47 -14.77 -10.18 -17.15
CA ASP A 47 -15.76 -9.74 -18.13
C ASP A 47 -16.83 -8.82 -17.54
N LEU A 48 -16.99 -8.79 -16.20
CA LEU A 48 -17.88 -7.85 -15.52
C LEU A 48 -17.26 -6.46 -15.29
N ILE A 49 -15.93 -6.31 -15.46
CA ILE A 49 -15.25 -5.03 -15.33
C ILE A 49 -15.44 -4.26 -16.65
N PRO A 50 -16.02 -3.04 -16.61
CA PRO A 50 -16.20 -2.23 -17.81
C PRO A 50 -14.87 -1.95 -18.52
N ASP A 51 -14.85 -1.98 -19.86
CA ASP A 51 -13.73 -1.50 -20.67
C ASP A 51 -13.87 0.02 -20.86
N PRO A 52 -13.10 0.85 -20.13
CA PRO A 52 -13.14 2.31 -20.29
C PRO A 52 -12.66 2.72 -21.69
N PRO A 53 -13.01 3.94 -22.16
CA PRO A 53 -12.43 4.46 -23.39
C PRO A 53 -10.91 4.45 -23.34
N ARG A 54 -10.28 3.80 -24.32
CA ARG A 54 -8.81 3.76 -24.42
C ARG A 54 -8.30 5.15 -24.76
N MET A 55 -7.62 5.76 -23.80
CA MET A 55 -6.85 6.99 -24.04
C MET A 55 -5.45 6.59 -24.49
N PRO A 56 -5.05 6.90 -25.73
CA PRO A 56 -3.71 6.56 -26.20
C PRO A 56 -2.67 7.37 -25.41
N ALA A 57 -1.81 6.66 -24.68
CA ALA A 57 -0.63 7.22 -24.03
C ALA A 57 0.62 6.51 -24.58
N PRO A 58 1.75 7.22 -24.76
CA PRO A 58 3.01 6.57 -25.07
C PRO A 58 3.44 5.67 -23.89
N PRO A 59 4.21 4.59 -24.14
CA PRO A 59 4.80 3.83 -23.05
C PRO A 59 5.61 4.74 -22.11
N PRO A 60 5.54 4.54 -20.78
CA PRO A 60 6.28 5.38 -19.86
C PRO A 60 7.79 5.18 -20.07
N LYS A 61 8.54 6.28 -20.08
CA LYS A 61 10.00 6.23 -19.99
C LYS A 61 10.37 6.01 -18.52
N LEU A 62 11.01 4.89 -18.22
CA LEU A 62 11.45 4.56 -16.87
C LEU A 62 12.90 5.01 -16.67
N GLU A 63 13.10 5.91 -15.73
CA GLU A 63 14.44 6.31 -15.28
C GLU A 63 14.78 5.55 -14.00
N LEU A 64 16.02 5.07 -13.93
CA LEU A 64 16.50 4.35 -12.75
C LEU A 64 16.92 5.37 -11.69
N LEU A 65 16.43 5.18 -10.48
CA LEU A 65 16.68 5.99 -9.30
C LEU A 65 17.60 5.19 -8.35
N ASP A 66 18.51 5.88 -7.66
CA ASP A 66 19.42 5.25 -6.68
C ASP A 66 18.78 5.17 -5.29
N LEU A 67 17.61 4.54 -5.22
CA LEU A 67 16.80 4.50 -4.00
C LEU A 67 17.34 3.49 -2.99
N ARG A 68 17.19 3.83 -1.70
CA ARG A 68 17.72 3.03 -0.59
C ARG A 68 16.61 2.52 0.32
N GLU A 69 16.78 1.27 0.74
CA GLU A 69 15.84 0.62 1.64
C GLU A 69 15.93 1.22 3.06
N PHE A 70 14.77 1.46 3.66
CA PHE A 70 14.62 1.86 5.05
C PHE A 70 13.38 1.20 5.65
N THR A 71 13.49 0.68 6.88
CA THR A 71 12.38 0.07 7.60
C THR A 71 12.27 0.67 9.00
N VAL A 72 11.06 1.06 9.40
CA VAL A 72 10.77 1.62 10.73
C VAL A 72 9.48 1.05 11.31
N ASP A 73 9.48 0.78 12.60
CA ASP A 73 8.29 0.38 13.37
C ASP A 73 7.70 1.63 14.05
N LEU A 74 6.45 1.97 13.73
CA LEU A 74 5.67 3.01 14.38
C LEU A 74 4.85 2.39 15.52
N THR A 75 5.05 2.91 16.74
CA THR A 75 4.33 2.45 17.93
C THR A 75 2.85 2.89 17.90
N PRO A 76 1.96 2.21 18.66
CA PRO A 76 0.58 2.65 18.81
C PRO A 76 0.45 4.09 19.31
N ASP A 77 1.37 4.54 20.18
CA ASP A 77 1.40 5.91 20.71
C ASP A 77 1.70 6.95 19.62
N HIS A 78 2.67 6.69 18.74
CA HIS A 78 2.95 7.58 17.61
C HIS A 78 1.75 7.65 16.64
N ILE A 79 1.10 6.52 16.37
CA ILE A 79 -0.10 6.46 15.52
C ILE A 79 -1.27 7.21 16.19
N ALA A 80 -1.46 7.02 17.50
CA ALA A 80 -2.52 7.67 18.26
C ALA A 80 -2.32 9.18 18.35
N LYS A 81 -1.07 9.64 18.51
CA LYS A 81 -0.72 11.06 18.48
C LYS A 81 -1.10 11.67 17.13
N ALA A 82 -0.65 11.08 16.01
CA ALA A 82 -0.97 11.59 14.67
C ALA A 82 -2.48 11.64 14.40
N LYS A 83 -3.24 10.62 14.83
CA LYS A 83 -4.70 10.61 14.74
C LYS A 83 -5.36 11.69 15.61
N SER A 84 -4.80 11.96 16.78
CA SER A 84 -5.31 12.98 17.70
C SER A 84 -5.06 14.38 17.16
N ASP A 85 -3.85 14.66 16.68
CA ASP A 85 -3.49 15.94 16.04
C ASP A 85 -4.43 16.22 14.85
N PHE A 86 -4.71 15.21 14.02
CA PHE A 86 -5.68 15.31 12.93
C PHE A 86 -7.10 15.60 13.43
N PHE A 87 -7.58 14.87 14.43
CA PHE A 87 -8.92 15.08 14.98
C PHE A 87 -9.08 16.48 15.58
N MET A 88 -8.06 16.97 16.30
CA MET A 88 -8.07 18.29 16.91
C MET A 88 -8.09 19.41 15.87
N SER A 89 -7.39 19.25 14.75
CA SER A 89 -7.32 20.25 13.69
C SER A 89 -8.56 20.22 12.76
N MET A 90 -9.08 19.03 12.44
CA MET A 90 -10.11 18.86 11.40
C MET A 90 -11.51 18.52 11.93
N GLY A 91 -11.66 18.19 13.21
CA GLY A 91 -12.94 17.77 13.81
C GLY A 91 -13.47 16.43 13.29
N GLN A 92 -12.65 15.65 12.57
CA GLN A 92 -13.05 14.39 11.93
C GLN A 92 -12.06 13.27 12.25
N ARG A 93 -12.53 12.02 12.35
CA ARG A 93 -11.67 10.85 12.58
C ARG A 93 -11.12 10.31 11.26
N CYS A 94 -9.85 9.87 11.26
CA CYS A 94 -9.30 9.07 10.16
C CYS A 94 -9.93 7.67 10.18
N SER A 95 -10.74 7.31 9.17
CA SER A 95 -11.20 5.93 8.97
C SER A 95 -10.21 5.15 8.10
N ALA A 96 -10.19 3.83 8.31
CA ALA A 96 -9.56 2.91 7.38
C ALA A 96 -10.51 2.64 6.21
N PHE A 97 -9.91 2.48 5.04
CA PHE A 97 -10.49 2.24 3.72
C PHE A 97 -11.75 1.36 3.70
N ASP A 98 -12.72 1.76 2.89
CA ASP A 98 -13.78 0.89 2.38
C ASP A 98 -13.27 0.22 1.09
N VAL A 99 -13.12 -1.11 1.12
CA VAL A 99 -12.78 -1.91 -0.06
C VAL A 99 -14.07 -2.51 -0.58
N GLY A 100 -14.56 -1.97 -1.70
CA GLY A 100 -15.67 -2.52 -2.48
C GLY A 100 -15.20 -3.51 -3.54
N ALA A 101 -14.29 -4.43 -3.20
CA ALA A 101 -14.02 -5.58 -4.05
C ALA A 101 -15.01 -6.68 -3.66
N ALA A 102 -15.66 -7.31 -4.66
CA ALA A 102 -16.48 -8.48 -4.41
C ALA A 102 -15.60 -9.55 -3.72
N GLU A 103 -16.05 -10.03 -2.56
CA GLU A 103 -15.31 -11.04 -1.79
C GLU A 103 -14.96 -12.22 -2.72
N GLY A 104 -13.66 -12.48 -2.84
CA GLY A 104 -13.15 -13.60 -3.61
C GLY A 104 -12.63 -13.30 -5.02
N PHE A 105 -12.64 -12.05 -5.49
CA PHE A 105 -12.10 -11.69 -6.80
C PHE A 105 -10.57 -11.80 -6.88
N TYR A 106 -10.05 -12.59 -7.82
CA TYR A 106 -8.60 -12.85 -7.99
C TYR A 106 -7.88 -11.86 -8.91
N GLY A 107 -8.61 -11.01 -9.64
CA GLY A 107 -8.01 -10.08 -10.61
C GLY A 107 -7.48 -8.79 -9.99
N ASN A 108 -7.04 -7.86 -10.84
CA ASN A 108 -6.78 -6.49 -10.42
C ASN A 108 -8.10 -5.71 -10.38
N CYS A 109 -8.41 -5.09 -9.24
CA CYS A 109 -9.50 -4.14 -9.11
C CYS A 109 -9.09 -2.98 -8.21
N PHE A 110 -7.99 -2.31 -8.57
CA PHE A 110 -7.51 -1.12 -7.87
C PHE A 110 -7.38 0.06 -8.84
N TYR A 111 -7.67 1.26 -8.32
CA TYR A 111 -7.48 2.52 -9.00
C TYR A 111 -6.58 3.40 -8.12
N PRO A 112 -5.49 3.98 -8.65
CA PRO A 112 -4.61 4.83 -7.86
C PRO A 112 -5.35 6.08 -7.40
N VAL A 113 -5.20 6.42 -6.11
CA VAL A 113 -5.67 7.69 -5.58
C VAL A 113 -4.47 8.64 -5.57
N THR A 114 -4.47 9.56 -6.52
CA THR A 114 -3.36 10.52 -6.69
C THR A 114 -3.67 11.84 -6.01
N VAL A 115 -2.70 12.34 -5.25
CA VAL A 115 -2.68 13.70 -4.70
C VAL A 115 -1.44 14.40 -5.24
N THR A 116 -1.60 15.64 -5.71
CA THR A 116 -0.49 16.46 -6.18
C THR A 116 -0.45 17.76 -5.39
N CYS A 117 0.73 18.09 -4.87
CA CYS A 117 1.04 19.31 -4.15
C CYS A 117 2.50 19.68 -4.43
N SER A 118 2.85 20.96 -4.29
CA SER A 118 4.23 21.40 -4.45
C SER A 118 5.08 20.91 -3.27
N SER A 119 6.37 20.66 -3.52
CA SER A 119 7.30 20.30 -2.45
C SER A 119 7.37 21.37 -1.35
N ALA A 120 7.19 22.65 -1.71
CA ALA A 120 7.12 23.75 -0.75
C ALA A 120 5.89 23.62 0.16
N GLU A 121 4.70 23.37 -0.38
CA GLU A 121 3.49 23.16 0.42
C GLU A 121 3.63 21.97 1.37
N VAL A 122 4.22 20.86 0.91
CA VAL A 122 4.47 19.68 1.75
C VAL A 122 5.50 19.97 2.84
N ALA A 123 6.60 20.65 2.50
CA ALA A 123 7.69 20.93 3.43
C ALA A 123 7.31 21.94 4.53
N THR A 124 6.43 22.90 4.21
CA THR A 124 5.95 23.89 5.20
C THR A 124 4.64 23.52 5.87
N GLY A 125 3.93 22.51 5.34
CA GLY A 125 2.64 22.06 5.83
C GLY A 125 2.76 21.09 6.99
N GLU A 126 1.67 20.91 7.72
CA GLU A 126 1.60 19.91 8.78
C GLU A 126 1.20 18.56 8.21
N VAL A 127 1.54 17.46 8.90
CA VAL A 127 1.11 16.10 8.50
C VAL A 127 -0.41 16.02 8.32
N VAL A 128 -1.17 16.79 9.09
CA VAL A 128 -2.63 16.91 8.98
C VAL A 128 -3.08 17.40 7.61
N ASP A 129 -2.36 18.33 6.99
CA ASP A 129 -2.70 18.85 5.67
C ASP A 129 -2.55 17.77 4.59
N VAL A 130 -1.49 16.96 4.69
CA VAL A 130 -1.27 15.80 3.81
C VAL A 130 -2.37 14.75 4.02
N VAL A 131 -2.70 14.43 5.28
CA VAL A 131 -3.78 13.48 5.60
C VAL A 131 -5.12 13.96 5.05
N ARG A 132 -5.42 15.25 5.16
CA ARG A 132 -6.64 15.86 4.59
C ARG A 132 -6.66 15.69 3.08
N ALA A 133 -5.59 16.05 2.38
CA ALA A 133 -5.53 15.95 0.93
C ALA A 133 -5.74 14.50 0.43
N VAL A 134 -5.09 13.52 1.10
CA VAL A 134 -5.28 12.09 0.81
C VAL A 134 -6.72 11.66 1.05
N ARG A 135 -7.35 12.09 2.13
CA ARG A 135 -8.74 11.74 2.43
C ARG A 135 -9.72 12.34 1.43
N ASP A 136 -9.55 13.61 1.07
CA ASP A 136 -10.40 14.28 0.12
C ASP A 136 -10.30 13.62 -1.27
N ALA A 137 -9.09 13.20 -1.67
CA ALA A 137 -8.90 12.42 -2.89
C ALA A 137 -9.59 11.05 -2.83
N LYS A 138 -9.44 10.31 -1.73
CA LYS A 138 -10.15 9.03 -1.52
C LYS A 138 -11.66 9.18 -1.57
N ALA A 139 -12.20 10.25 -0.98
CA ALA A 139 -13.64 10.51 -0.96
C ALA A 139 -14.23 10.78 -2.36
N ARG A 140 -13.42 11.29 -3.29
CA ARG A 140 -13.82 11.52 -4.69
C ARG A 140 -13.69 10.27 -5.57
N LEU A 141 -12.92 9.26 -5.15
CA LEU A 141 -12.54 8.12 -6.00
C LEU A 141 -13.73 7.44 -6.69
N ALA A 142 -14.81 7.12 -5.96
CA ALA A 142 -15.97 6.46 -6.56
C ALA A 142 -16.63 7.30 -7.67
N GLY A 143 -16.73 8.63 -7.44
CA GLY A 143 -17.24 9.56 -8.44
C GLY A 143 -16.29 9.74 -9.62
N ASP A 144 -14.99 9.78 -9.36
CA ASP A 144 -13.95 9.90 -10.39
C ASP A 144 -13.90 8.65 -11.27
N VAL A 145 -13.99 7.45 -10.70
CA VAL A 145 -14.05 6.18 -11.45
C VAL A 145 -15.31 6.14 -12.31
N ALA A 146 -16.46 6.52 -11.75
CA ALA A 146 -17.71 6.57 -12.51
C ALA A 146 -17.64 7.57 -13.68
N ARG A 147 -17.04 8.74 -13.46
CA ARG A 147 -16.82 9.75 -14.50
C ARG A 147 -15.82 9.26 -15.57
N TRP A 148 -14.76 8.57 -15.16
CA TRP A 148 -13.77 8.01 -16.06
C TRP A 148 -14.33 6.87 -16.91
N ALA A 149 -15.14 5.99 -16.32
CA ALA A 149 -15.78 4.87 -17.02
C ALA A 149 -16.66 5.31 -18.21
N VAL A 150 -17.16 6.56 -18.18
CA VAL A 150 -17.96 7.16 -19.26
C VAL A 150 -17.16 8.14 -20.14
N GLY A 151 -15.83 8.17 -20.03
CA GLY A 151 -14.95 9.03 -20.85
C GLY A 151 -14.95 10.50 -20.44
N GLY A 152 -15.26 10.82 -19.18
CA GLY A 152 -15.39 12.19 -18.69
C GLY A 152 -14.07 12.96 -18.46
N PHE A 153 -12.92 12.40 -18.86
CA PHE A 153 -11.59 13.01 -18.72
C PHE A 153 -10.88 13.09 -20.09
N ALA A 154 -10.09 14.15 -20.27
CA ALA A 154 -9.31 14.37 -21.49
C ALA A 154 -7.97 13.60 -21.52
N GLN A 155 -7.47 13.23 -20.33
CA GLN A 155 -6.27 12.42 -20.11
C GLN A 155 -6.60 11.36 -19.06
N ASP A 156 -5.84 10.28 -19.02
CA ASP A 156 -6.08 9.21 -18.05
C ASP A 156 -5.72 9.67 -16.63
N PRO A 157 -6.70 9.86 -15.72
CA PRO A 157 -6.41 10.29 -14.36
C PRO A 157 -5.71 9.20 -13.53
N TYR A 158 -5.63 7.97 -14.04
CA TYR A 158 -4.99 6.83 -13.39
C TYR A 158 -3.63 6.46 -14.00
N GLU A 159 -3.13 7.28 -14.93
CA GLU A 159 -1.78 7.14 -15.47
C GLU A 159 -0.73 7.28 -14.35
N LEU A 160 0.13 6.26 -14.22
CA LEU A 160 1.16 6.23 -13.19
C LEU A 160 2.42 6.99 -13.64
N ARG A 161 2.95 7.82 -12.73
CA ARG A 161 4.23 8.52 -12.91
C ARG A 161 5.31 7.89 -12.03
N PHE A 162 6.43 7.59 -12.65
CA PHE A 162 7.57 6.90 -12.02
C PHE A 162 8.77 7.85 -11.94
N THR A 163 8.58 8.94 -11.21
CA THR A 163 9.56 10.02 -11.02
C THR A 163 9.89 10.17 -9.54
N TYR A 164 11.03 10.78 -9.22
CA TYR A 164 11.48 10.93 -7.83
C TYR A 164 10.54 11.78 -6.95
N ASP A 165 9.69 12.60 -7.58
CA ASP A 165 8.65 13.40 -6.91
C ASP A 165 7.34 12.62 -6.64
N SER A 166 7.27 11.34 -7.00
CA SER A 166 6.08 10.49 -6.86
C SER A 166 6.33 9.37 -5.86
N LEU A 167 5.54 9.32 -4.78
CA LEU A 167 5.60 8.27 -3.77
C LEU A 167 4.38 7.34 -3.86
N PHE A 168 4.62 6.05 -4.07
CA PHE A 168 3.58 5.03 -4.03
C PHE A 168 3.43 4.50 -2.61
N VAL A 169 2.22 4.59 -2.04
CA VAL A 169 1.95 4.06 -0.69
C VAL A 169 0.98 2.88 -0.79
N SER A 170 1.39 1.71 -0.30
CA SER A 170 0.58 0.49 -0.32
C SER A 170 0.42 -0.07 1.09
N ASP A 171 -0.82 -0.32 1.49
CA ASP A 171 -1.15 -0.93 2.78
C ASP A 171 -1.34 -2.43 2.64
N TRP A 172 -0.42 -3.20 3.21
CA TRP A 172 -0.41 -4.66 3.21
C TRP A 172 -1.08 -5.28 4.42
N THR A 173 -1.49 -4.48 5.42
CA THR A 173 -2.03 -4.96 6.70
C THR A 173 -3.35 -5.72 6.56
N ARG A 174 -4.03 -5.57 5.41
CA ARG A 174 -5.34 -6.18 5.13
C ARG A 174 -5.37 -7.04 3.87
N LEU A 175 -4.20 -7.36 3.30
CA LEU A 175 -4.14 -8.12 2.06
C LEU A 175 -4.32 -9.62 2.26
N GLY A 176 -4.29 -10.13 3.49
CA GLY A 176 -4.37 -11.57 3.76
C GLY A 176 -3.01 -12.24 3.94
N PHE A 177 -1.90 -11.49 3.84
CA PHE A 177 -0.56 -12.10 3.91
C PHE A 177 -0.19 -12.65 5.29
N LEU A 178 -0.77 -12.10 6.37
CA LEU A 178 -0.51 -12.53 7.74
C LEU A 178 -1.40 -13.72 8.16
N GLU A 179 -2.36 -14.09 7.33
CA GLU A 179 -3.33 -15.16 7.56
C GLU A 179 -2.94 -16.49 6.90
N ALA A 180 -1.87 -16.48 6.08
CA ALA A 180 -1.42 -17.62 5.28
C ALA A 180 -0.80 -18.73 6.16
N ASP A 181 -1.64 -19.67 6.61
CA ASP A 181 -1.25 -20.85 7.40
C ASP A 181 -1.18 -22.12 6.54
N TYR A 182 0.02 -22.68 6.45
CA TYR A 182 0.31 -23.93 5.71
C TYR A 182 0.34 -25.18 6.61
N GLY A 183 -0.10 -25.08 7.87
CA GLY A 183 -0.07 -26.15 8.87
C GLY A 183 0.95 -25.93 9.99
N TRP A 184 1.70 -24.83 9.95
CA TRP A 184 2.70 -24.46 10.96
C TRP A 184 2.35 -23.17 11.70
N GLY A 185 1.15 -22.63 11.48
CA GLY A 185 0.70 -21.36 12.02
C GLY A 185 0.92 -20.19 11.05
N ALA A 186 0.47 -19.01 11.48
CA ALA A 186 0.56 -17.78 10.71
C ALA A 186 2.00 -17.27 10.58
N PRO A 187 2.33 -16.52 9.50
CA PRO A 187 3.65 -15.92 9.33
C PRO A 187 3.98 -14.96 10.48
N THR A 188 5.22 -15.02 10.97
CA THR A 188 5.74 -14.07 11.96
C THR A 188 6.20 -12.76 11.32
N HIS A 189 6.47 -12.78 10.01
CA HIS A 189 6.94 -11.63 9.25
C HIS A 189 6.49 -11.69 7.79
N VAL A 190 6.13 -10.53 7.24
CA VAL A 190 5.82 -10.32 5.82
C VAL A 190 6.58 -9.09 5.37
N VAL A 191 7.39 -9.23 4.33
CA VAL A 191 8.22 -8.17 3.76
C VAL A 191 8.15 -8.19 2.24
N PRO A 192 8.28 -7.03 1.57
CA PRO A 192 8.56 -7.00 0.15
C PRO A 192 9.98 -7.55 -0.11
N PHE A 193 10.13 -8.39 -1.13
CA PHE A 193 11.42 -8.99 -1.49
C PHE A 193 12.15 -8.22 -2.61
N SER A 194 11.42 -7.54 -3.49
CA SER A 194 12.02 -6.82 -4.61
C SER A 194 11.37 -5.47 -4.78
N TYR A 195 12.17 -4.43 -4.57
CA TYR A 195 11.82 -3.08 -4.96
C TYR A 195 12.27 -2.83 -6.40
N HIS A 196 11.48 -2.04 -7.12
CA HIS A 196 11.81 -1.66 -8.48
C HIS A 196 12.58 -0.33 -8.44
N PRO A 197 13.80 -0.26 -8.99
CA PRO A 197 14.66 0.92 -8.87
C PRO A 197 14.12 2.16 -9.60
N PHE A 198 12.96 2.10 -10.26
CA PHE A 198 12.29 3.24 -10.89
C PHE A 198 11.08 3.74 -10.09
N MET A 199 10.77 3.13 -8.95
CA MET A 199 9.53 3.39 -8.20
C MET A 199 9.85 3.66 -6.73
N ALA A 200 9.69 4.91 -6.31
CA ALA A 200 9.71 5.26 -4.89
C ALA A 200 8.44 4.72 -4.22
N VAL A 201 8.60 3.82 -3.26
CA VAL A 201 7.48 3.10 -2.64
C VAL A 201 7.61 3.00 -1.13
N ALA A 202 6.50 3.17 -0.42
CA ALA A 202 6.34 2.89 0.99
C ALA A 202 5.24 1.82 1.19
N VAL A 203 5.62 0.68 1.75
CA VAL A 203 4.74 -0.42 2.12
C VAL A 203 4.44 -0.34 3.61
N ILE A 204 3.16 -0.27 3.97
CA ILE A 204 2.69 -0.31 5.36
C ILE A 204 2.31 -1.76 5.67
N GLY A 205 3.00 -2.38 6.62
CA GLY A 205 2.74 -3.74 7.09
C GLY A 205 2.62 -3.80 8.61
N ALA A 206 2.71 -5.02 9.14
CA ALA A 206 2.78 -5.26 10.58
C ALA A 206 4.24 -5.45 11.03
N PRO A 207 4.61 -4.96 12.22
CA PRO A 207 5.89 -5.28 12.80
C PRO A 207 5.96 -6.78 13.16
N PRO A 208 7.15 -7.40 13.26
CA PRO A 208 7.30 -8.79 13.66
C PRO A 208 6.69 -9.03 15.04
N ALA A 209 5.92 -10.11 15.17
CA ALA A 209 5.37 -10.52 16.46
C ALA A 209 6.50 -10.67 17.51
N PRO A 210 6.30 -10.26 18.78
CA PRO A 210 5.05 -9.80 19.39
C PRO A 210 4.85 -8.26 19.35
N LYS A 211 5.62 -7.51 18.57
CA LYS A 211 5.47 -6.04 18.51
C LYS A 211 4.09 -5.68 17.97
N ILE A 212 3.56 -4.55 18.45
CA ILE A 212 2.27 -4.00 18.05
C ILE A 212 2.54 -2.62 17.45
N GLY A 213 1.83 -2.26 16.38
CA GLY A 213 2.01 -1.00 15.68
C GLY A 213 1.88 -1.18 14.17
N ALA A 214 2.48 -0.26 13.42
CA ALA A 214 2.63 -0.37 11.98
C ALA A 214 4.11 -0.44 11.63
N ARG A 215 4.48 -1.21 10.61
CA ARG A 215 5.83 -1.22 10.05
C ARG A 215 5.79 -0.52 8.70
N VAL A 216 6.62 0.48 8.49
CA VAL A 216 6.84 1.10 7.19
C VAL A 216 8.12 0.51 6.60
N MET A 217 8.01 -0.13 5.44
CA MET A 217 9.13 -0.67 4.65
C MET A 217 9.17 0.12 3.35
N THR A 218 10.25 0.87 3.14
CA THR A 218 10.29 1.85 2.06
C THR A 218 11.58 1.78 1.28
N MET A 219 11.50 2.10 0.00
CA MET A 219 12.63 2.40 -0.87
C MET A 219 12.25 3.68 -1.63
N CYS A 220 12.38 4.84 -0.99
CA CYS A 220 11.81 6.09 -1.48
C CYS A 220 12.77 7.29 -1.49
N VAL A 221 13.98 7.15 -0.95
CA VAL A 221 14.98 8.23 -0.92
C VAL A 221 16.29 7.77 -1.53
N GLU A 222 16.98 8.68 -2.20
CA GLU A 222 18.34 8.45 -2.68
C GLU A 222 19.34 8.42 -1.52
N GLU A 223 20.51 7.84 -1.74
CA GLU A 223 21.57 7.73 -0.71
C GLU A 223 21.92 9.08 -0.07
N ALA A 224 21.93 10.16 -0.85
CA ALA A 224 22.23 11.50 -0.36
C ALA A 224 21.21 12.01 0.68
N HIS A 225 19.95 11.57 0.61
CA HIS A 225 18.86 12.02 1.47
C HIS A 225 18.58 11.04 2.63
N LEU A 226 19.14 9.82 2.57
CA LEU A 226 18.89 8.77 3.55
C LEU A 226 19.22 9.15 5.01
N PRO A 227 20.32 9.87 5.31
CA PRO A 227 20.63 10.26 6.70
C PRO A 227 19.54 11.17 7.30
N GLU A 228 19.18 12.24 6.61
CA GLU A 228 18.16 13.18 7.07
C GLU A 228 16.78 12.53 7.16
N PHE A 229 16.41 11.72 6.16
CA PHE A 229 15.16 10.97 6.17
C PHE A 229 15.05 10.03 7.38
N ARG A 230 16.15 9.34 7.71
CA ARG A 230 16.22 8.46 8.89
C ARG A 230 16.02 9.23 10.19
N ASP A 231 16.64 10.40 10.32
CA ASP A 231 16.54 11.22 11.52
C ASP A 231 15.12 11.76 11.72
N GLN A 232 14.42 12.13 10.64
CA GLN A 232 13.03 12.58 10.72
C GLN A 232 12.03 11.43 10.97
N MET A 233 12.29 10.25 10.42
CA MET A 233 11.40 9.07 10.58
C MET A 233 11.58 8.38 11.93
N ASN A 234 12.74 8.53 12.57
CA ASN A 234 12.97 7.99 13.90
C ASN A 234 12.36 8.93 14.94
N PRO A 235 11.46 8.44 15.81
CA PRO A 235 10.90 9.26 16.86
C PRO A 235 12.02 9.76 17.77
N SER A 236 12.07 11.07 18.02
CA SER A 236 12.95 11.61 19.06
C SER A 236 12.64 10.93 20.40
N PRO A 237 13.65 10.58 21.22
CA PRO A 237 13.38 10.05 22.55
C PRO A 237 12.47 11.03 23.31
N PRO A 238 11.52 10.54 24.12
CA PRO A 238 10.68 11.42 24.92
C PRO A 238 11.58 12.35 25.73
N ALA A 239 11.28 13.65 25.74
CA ALA A 239 11.98 14.60 26.57
C ALA A 239 11.96 14.07 28.02
N SER A 240 13.15 13.85 28.57
CA SER A 240 13.30 13.53 29.99
C SER A 240 12.73 14.70 30.80
N ASN A 241 11.61 14.47 31.48
CA ASN A 241 11.10 15.35 32.53
C ASN A 241 12.06 15.37 33.72
#